data_AF-A0AAD6W6J0-F1
#
_entry.id   AF-A0AAD6W6J0-F1
#
_cell.length_a   1.000
_cell.length_b   1.000
_cell.length_c   1.000
_cell.angle_alpha   90.00
_cell.angle_beta   90.00
_cell.angle_gamma   90.00
#
_symmetry.space_group_name_H-M   'P 1'
#
loop_
_entity.id
_entity.type
_entity.pdbx_description
1 polymer ?
#
loop_
_entity_poly.entity_id
_entity_poly.type
_entity_poly.pdbx_seq_one_letter_code
_entity_poly.pdbx_strand_id
1 'polypeptide(L)'
;MPLLKKKPFTLLEPPKDLEPNELVYQVRFTKEMFRDYEVYLNRINLYRQRFWTCKVSGKGNLTYEEALVSEKHAAEKVPEIPKELMTPALRTIQFSKN
;
A
#
# COMPACT_ATOMS: atom_id res chain seq x y z
N MET A 1 2.77 -1.17 -0.31
CA MET A 1 1.30 -1.26 -0.35
C MET A 1 0.76 -1.02 1.05
N PRO A 2 -0.24 -0.13 1.18
CA PRO A 2 -0.82 0.25 2.45
C PRO A 2 -1.36 -0.93 3.25
N LEU A 3 -1.28 -0.81 4.57
CA LEU A 3 -1.78 -1.81 5.51
C LEU A 3 -3.22 -1.49 5.91
N LEU A 4 -4.09 -2.51 5.86
CA LEU A 4 -5.45 -2.45 6.37
C LEU A 4 -5.43 -2.77 7.87
N LYS A 5 -5.71 -1.79 8.74
CA LYS A 5 -5.65 -2.00 10.20
C LYS A 5 -4.33 -2.65 10.63
N LYS A 6 -3.22 -2.17 10.09
CA LYS A 6 -1.84 -2.68 10.30
C LYS A 6 -1.57 -4.10 9.79
N LYS A 7 -2.47 -4.69 9.00
CA LYS A 7 -2.26 -5.99 8.34
C LYS A 7 -2.04 -5.82 6.83
N PRO A 8 -1.26 -6.69 6.18
CA PRO A 8 -1.14 -6.70 4.73
C PRO A 8 -2.54 -6.81 4.08
N PHE A 9 -2.69 -6.12 2.94
CA PHE A 9 -3.91 -6.15 2.15
C PHE A 9 -3.57 -6.54 0.72
N THR A 10 -4.33 -7.49 0.17
CA THR A 10 -4.14 -8.01 -1.18
C THR A 10 -5.19 -7.41 -2.11
N LEU A 11 -4.74 -6.91 -3.27
CA LEU A 11 -5.63 -6.45 -4.32
C LEU A 11 -6.30 -7.63 -5.02
N LEU A 12 -7.49 -7.41 -5.57
CA LEU A 12 -8.11 -8.41 -6.43
C LEU A 12 -7.36 -8.53 -7.75
N GLU A 13 -7.24 -9.77 -8.22
CA GLU A 13 -6.76 -10.03 -9.58
C GLU A 13 -7.79 -9.56 -10.61
N PRO A 14 -7.35 -9.04 -11.76
CA PRO A 14 -8.26 -8.73 -12.85
C PRO A 14 -8.96 -10.02 -13.35
N PRO A 15 -10.23 -9.94 -13.78
CA PRO A 15 -10.89 -11.04 -14.48
C PRO A 15 -10.07 -11.52 -15.68
N LYS A 16 -9.94 -12.85 -15.85
CA LYS A 16 -9.11 -13.44 -16.90
C LYS A 16 -9.79 -13.47 -18.27
N ASP A 17 -11.10 -13.33 -18.27
CA ASP A 17 -12.05 -13.45 -19.38
C ASP A 17 -12.59 -12.08 -19.81
N LEU A 18 -11.80 -11.02 -19.62
CA LEU A 18 -12.16 -9.66 -19.98
C LEU A 18 -12.03 -9.45 -21.49
N GLU A 19 -13.14 -9.09 -22.14
CA GLU A 19 -13.13 -8.74 -23.56
C GLU A 19 -12.52 -7.33 -23.75
N PRO A 20 -11.79 -7.06 -24.86
CA PRO A 20 -11.09 -5.78 -25.05
C PRO A 20 -11.96 -4.51 -24.98
N ASN A 21 -13.26 -4.63 -25.30
CA ASN A 21 -14.22 -3.52 -25.32
C ASN A 21 -15.28 -3.64 -24.21
N GLU A 22 -15.06 -4.51 -23.21
CA GLU A 22 -15.99 -4.68 -22.10
C GLU A 22 -16.01 -3.43 -21.20
N LEU A 23 -17.21 -2.93 -20.90
CA LEU A 23 -17.37 -1.82 -19.98
C LEU A 23 -17.28 -2.32 -18.53
N VAL A 24 -16.29 -1.82 -17.79
CA VAL A 24 -16.06 -2.17 -16.39
C VAL A 24 -15.81 -0.95 -15.51
N TYR A 25 -16.08 -1.10 -14.22
CA TYR A 25 -15.75 -0.10 -13.22
C TYR A 25 -14.31 -0.31 -12.73
N GLN A 26 -13.45 0.69 -12.91
CA GLN A 26 -12.05 0.61 -12.49
C GLN A 26 -11.75 1.56 -11.32
N VAL A 27 -11.01 1.05 -10.33
CA VAL A 27 -10.44 1.90 -9.27
C VAL A 27 -9.20 2.62 -9.81
N ARG A 28 -9.21 3.95 -9.81
CA ARG A 28 -8.17 4.77 -10.49
C ARG A 28 -6.73 4.49 -10.05
N PHE A 29 -6.52 4.20 -8.76
CA PHE A 29 -5.20 4.10 -8.13
C PHE A 29 -4.73 2.66 -7.85
N THR A 30 -5.64 1.67 -7.75
CA THR A 30 -5.26 0.23 -7.67
C THR A 30 -5.37 -0.50 -8.98
N LYS A 31 -6.10 0.07 -9.95
CA LYS A 31 -6.44 -0.54 -11.25
C LYS A 31 -7.28 -1.80 -11.17
N GLU A 32 -7.77 -2.18 -9.99
CA GLU A 32 -8.76 -3.25 -9.84
C GLU A 32 -10.00 -2.93 -10.69
N MET A 33 -10.51 -3.95 -11.38
CA MET A 33 -11.64 -3.87 -12.29
C MET A 33 -12.80 -4.70 -11.76
N PHE A 34 -14.02 -4.19 -11.93
CA PHE A 34 -15.25 -4.77 -11.42
C PHE A 34 -16.34 -4.70 -12.49
N ARG A 35 -17.04 -5.82 -12.71
CA ARG A 35 -18.26 -5.88 -13.55
C ARG A 35 -19.48 -5.40 -12.77
N ASP A 36 -19.55 -5.76 -11.50
CA ASP A 36 -20.66 -5.41 -10.61
C ASP A 36 -20.42 -4.05 -9.92
N TYR A 37 -21.43 -3.19 -9.99
CA TYR A 37 -21.37 -1.84 -9.43
C TYR A 37 -21.36 -1.84 -7.89
N GLU A 38 -22.12 -2.72 -7.24
CA GLU A 38 -22.19 -2.79 -5.78
C GLU A 38 -20.87 -3.29 -5.18
N VAL A 39 -20.23 -4.27 -5.82
CA VAL A 39 -18.89 -4.74 -5.43
C VAL A 39 -17.86 -3.62 -5.60
N TYR A 40 -17.91 -2.88 -6.71
CA TYR A 40 -17.07 -1.70 -6.93
C TYR A 40 -17.28 -0.64 -5.84
N LEU A 41 -18.54 -0.30 -5.54
CA LEU A 41 -18.89 0.72 -4.58
C LEU A 41 -18.41 0.35 -3.17
N ASN A 42 -18.58 -0.91 -2.77
CA ASN A 42 -18.06 -1.43 -1.51
C ASN A 42 -16.53 -1.34 -1.44
N ARG A 43 -15.82 -1.63 -2.54
CA ARG A 43 -14.37 -1.48 -2.63
C ARG A 43 -13.93 -0.03 -2.47
N ILE A 44 -14.59 0.90 -3.15
CA ILE A 44 -14.31 2.34 -3.03
C ILE A 44 -14.57 2.83 -1.60
N ASN A 45 -15.67 2.41 -0.98
CA ASN A 45 -16.00 2.78 0.39
C ASN A 45 -14.94 2.29 1.39
N LEU A 46 -14.42 1.07 1.21
CA LEU A 46 -13.30 0.54 1.97
C LEU A 46 -12.04 1.41 1.84
N TYR A 47 -11.69 1.85 0.62
CA TYR A 47 -10.52 2.69 0.39
C TYR A 47 -10.62 4.11 0.97
N ARG A 48 -11.85 4.64 1.07
CA ARG A 48 -12.13 5.95 1.68
C ARG A 48 -12.09 5.95 3.21
N GLN A 49 -12.16 4.79 3.85
CA GLN A 49 -12.06 4.71 5.31
C GLN A 49 -10.69 5.17 5.81
N ARG A 50 -10.63 5.84 6.96
CA ARG A 50 -9.38 6.35 7.54
C ARG A 50 -8.73 5.38 8.54
N PHE A 51 -8.55 4.13 8.15
CA PHE A 51 -7.84 3.14 8.98
C PHE A 51 -6.66 2.50 8.24
N TRP A 52 -6.25 3.08 7.13
CA TRP A 52 -5.06 2.66 6.40
C TRP A 52 -3.81 3.21 7.04
N THR A 53 -2.72 2.48 6.86
CA THR A 53 -1.41 2.82 7.38
C THR A 53 -0.38 2.68 6.28
N CYS A 54 0.48 3.68 6.12
CA CYS A 54 1.64 3.61 5.24
C CYS A 54 2.59 2.53 5.74
N LYS A 55 2.92 1.52 4.91
CA LYS A 55 3.82 0.43 5.31
C LYS A 55 5.25 0.92 5.57
N VAL A 56 5.69 1.95 4.85
CA VAL A 56 7.08 2.45 4.89
C VAL A 56 7.30 3.38 6.08
N SER A 57 6.44 4.40 6.25
CA SER A 57 6.60 5.40 7.31
C SER A 57 5.84 5.09 8.60
N GLY A 58 4.93 4.12 8.60
CA GLY A 58 4.07 3.79 9.74
C GLY A 58 2.95 4.80 10.02
N LYS A 59 2.81 5.88 9.23
CA LYS A 59 1.76 6.89 9.40
C LYS A 59 0.37 6.25 9.20
N GLY A 60 -0.48 6.35 10.22
CA GLY A 60 -1.85 5.81 10.23
C GLY A 60 -2.94 6.89 10.07
N ASN A 61 -4.20 6.47 10.23
CA ASN A 61 -5.39 7.31 10.05
C ASN A 61 -5.47 7.97 8.66
N LEU A 62 -5.03 7.22 7.64
CA LEU A 62 -5.02 7.63 6.24
C LEU A 62 -6.13 6.91 5.48
N THR A 63 -6.57 7.50 4.37
CA THR A 63 -7.22 6.72 3.30
C THR A 63 -6.19 5.85 2.59
N TYR A 64 -6.65 4.90 1.78
CA TYR A 64 -5.74 4.03 1.03
C TYR A 64 -4.83 4.84 0.08
N GLU A 65 -5.41 5.81 -0.63
CA GLU A 65 -4.67 6.63 -1.60
C GLU A 65 -3.67 7.57 -0.91
N GLU A 66 -4.06 8.19 0.21
CA GLU A 66 -3.12 8.97 1.02
C GLU A 66 -1.95 8.12 1.53
N ALA A 67 -2.22 6.87 1.93
CA ALA A 67 -1.19 5.94 2.35
C ALA A 67 -0.26 5.56 1.19
N LEU A 68 -0.78 5.32 -0.02
CA LEU A 68 0.06 5.11 -1.22
C LEU A 68 0.98 6.29 -1.51
N VAL A 69 0.43 7.51 -1.47
CA VAL A 69 1.22 8.74 -1.65
C VAL A 69 2.29 8.84 -0.57
N SER A 70 1.96 8.55 0.69
CA SER A 70 2.93 8.53 1.78
C SER A 70 4.02 7.48 1.60
N GLU A 71 3.71 6.31 1.04
CA GLU A 71 4.69 5.25 0.76
C GLU A 71 5.69 5.71 -0.29
N LYS A 72 5.21 6.30 -1.39
CA LYS A 72 6.06 6.84 -2.45
C LYS A 72 7.04 7.88 -1.93
N HIS A 73 6.54 8.88 -1.20
CA HIS A 73 7.39 9.93 -0.61
C HIS A 73 8.37 9.38 0.44
N ALA A 74 7.96 8.37 1.21
CA ALA A 74 8.85 7.77 2.19
C ALA A 74 9.96 6.97 1.49
N ALA A 75 9.65 6.21 0.44
CA ALA A 75 10.63 5.45 -0.32
C ALA A 75 11.69 6.35 -0.99
N GLU A 76 11.28 7.51 -1.53
CA GLU A 76 12.20 8.51 -2.11
C GLU A 76 13.15 9.13 -1.07
N LYS A 77 12.76 9.14 0.21
CA LYS A 77 13.52 9.76 1.30
C LYS A 77 14.45 8.79 2.04
N VAL A 78 14.41 7.50 1.75
CA VAL A 78 15.31 6.53 2.40
C VAL A 78 16.69 6.66 1.75
N PRO A 79 17.71 7.21 2.44
CA PRO A 79 19.07 7.17 1.92
C PRO A 79 19.54 5.72 1.84
N GLU A 80 20.26 5.37 0.76
CA GLU A 80 21.00 4.11 0.73
C GLU A 80 22.04 4.14 1.86
N ILE A 81 21.93 3.18 2.78
CA ILE A 81 22.95 2.99 3.81
C ILE A 81 24.15 2.36 3.11
N PRO A 82 25.36 2.99 3.16
CA PRO A 82 26.56 2.40 2.61
C PRO A 82 26.78 0.99 3.17
N LYS A 83 27.13 0.03 2.30
CA LYS A 83 27.25 -1.39 2.68
C LYS A 83 28.28 -1.59 3.80
N GLU A 84 29.30 -0.75 3.83
CA GLU A 84 30.36 -0.70 4.84
C GLU A 84 29.82 -0.38 6.23
N LEU A 85 28.73 0.42 6.29
CA LEU A 85 28.09 0.83 7.53
C LEU A 85 26.98 -0.11 8.00
N MET A 86 26.50 -1.02 7.13
CA MET A 86 25.46 -1.99 7.48
C MET A 86 25.88 -2.91 8.61
N THR A 87 27.05 -3.56 8.51
CA THR A 87 27.53 -4.51 9.53
C THR A 87 27.80 -3.83 10.88
N PRO A 88 28.51 -2.68 10.94
CA PRO A 88 28.66 -1.92 12.19
C PRO A 88 27.32 -1.47 12.78
N ALA A 89 26.42 -0.89 11.97
CA ALA A 89 25.12 -0.41 12.44
C ALA A 89 24.25 -1.54 13.01
N LEU A 90 24.20 -2.69 12.34
CA LEU A 90 23.46 -3.87 12.82
C LEU A 90 24.00 -4.38 14.14
N ARG A 91 25.34 -4.42 14.32
CA ARG A 91 25.96 -4.77 15.61
C ARG A 91 25.57 -3.77 16.68
N THR A 92 25.67 -2.47 16.42
CA THR A 92 25.27 -1.43 17.38
C THR A 92 23.82 -1.57 17.81
N ILE A 93 22.89 -1.80 16.88
CA ILE A 93 21.45 -1.99 17.18
C ILE A 93 21.20 -3.29 17.95
N GLN A 94 21.87 -4.39 17.56
CA GLN A 94 21.71 -5.70 18.20
C GLN A 94 22.22 -5.68 19.66
N PHE A 95 23.26 -4.90 19.93
CA PHE A 95 23.87 -4.79 21.25
C PHE A 95 23.46 -3.52 22.03
N SER A 96 22.66 -2.64 21.44
CA SER A 96 21.99 -1.57 22.19
C SER A 96 20.87 -2.18 23.01
N LYS A 97 21.21 -2.63 24.21
CA LYS A 97 20.22 -2.98 25.23
C LYS A 97 19.59 -1.70 25.80
N ASN A 98 18.25 -1.73 25.89
CA ASN A 98 17.56 -1.29 27.10
C ASN A 98 17.83 -2.32 28.21
#